data_AF-A0AAV4HI87-F1
#
_entry.id   AF-A0AAV4HI87-F1
#
_cell.length_a   1.000
_cell.length_b   1.000
_cell.length_c   1.000
_cell.angle_alpha   90.00
_cell.angle_beta   90.00
_cell.angle_gamma   90.00
#
_symmetry.space_group_name_H-M   'P 1'
#
loop_
_entity.id
_entity.type
_entity.pdbx_description
1 polymer ?
#
loop_
_entity_poly.entity_id
_entity_poly.type
_entity_poly.pdbx_seq_one_letter_code
_entity_poly.pdbx_strand_id
1 'polypeptide(L)'
;MPPYQFQVRVGGLYLMYAVYQIQPISPKAKIRLTSQQWDDALYFQQQAKLQSHLDVVYIFNRLIQEQAFQFCFTSQEIGTQPNSHEGEDAEVDLADEMKEEKCIINKLFNYENLEQLSYLQDQYQRMKVALAGPKATKPDKSLNVVKEEFVEDIVL
;
A
#
# COMPACT_ATOMS: atom_id res chain seq x y z
N MET A 1 25.01 24.96 8.43
CA MET A 1 23.76 24.45 7.81
C MET A 1 23.58 25.18 6.48
N PRO A 2 23.24 24.49 5.38
CA PRO A 2 23.22 25.10 4.06
C PRO A 2 22.20 26.25 3.97
N PRO A 3 22.52 27.35 3.26
CA PRO A 3 21.90 28.68 3.47
C PRO A 3 20.46 28.86 2.96
N TYR A 4 19.89 27.90 2.21
CA TYR A 4 18.61 28.09 1.49
C TYR A 4 17.42 27.29 2.03
N GLN A 5 17.56 26.58 3.16
CA GLN A 5 16.50 25.69 3.64
C GLN A 5 15.19 26.40 4.01
N PHE A 6 15.26 27.61 4.59
CA PHE A 6 14.05 28.30 5.04
C PHE A 6 13.24 28.85 3.85
N GLN A 7 13.90 29.53 2.92
CA GLN A 7 13.25 30.11 1.73
C GLN A 7 12.60 29.04 0.85
N VAL A 8 13.24 27.88 0.69
CA VAL A 8 12.67 26.75 -0.03
C VAL A 8 11.40 26.24 0.65
N ARG A 9 11.39 26.12 2.00
CA ARG A 9 10.19 25.72 2.76
C ARG A 9 9.05 26.74 2.64
N VAL A 10 9.37 28.04 2.67
CA VAL A 10 8.39 29.11 2.43
C VAL A 10 7.79 29.00 1.03
N GLY A 11 8.62 28.84 0.00
CA GLY A 11 8.16 28.64 -1.38
C GLY A 11 7.27 27.41 -1.53
N GLY A 12 7.63 26.29 -0.88
CA GLY A 12 6.82 25.08 -0.84
C GLY A 12 5.45 25.30 -0.20
N LEU A 13 5.38 26.05 0.90
CA LEU A 13 4.11 26.41 1.53
C LEU A 13 3.23 27.25 0.60
N TYR A 14 3.81 28.21 -0.11
CA TYR A 14 3.07 29.05 -1.06
C TYR A 14 2.52 28.24 -2.22
N LEU A 15 3.30 27.28 -2.72
CA LEU A 15 2.84 26.36 -3.76
C LEU A 15 1.69 25.48 -3.25
N MET A 16 1.82 24.88 -2.06
CA MET A 16 0.75 24.06 -1.47
C MET A 16 -0.55 24.86 -1.31
N TYR A 17 -0.46 26.10 -0.82
CA TYR A 17 -1.62 26.98 -0.70
C TYR A 17 -2.22 27.33 -2.06
N ALA A 18 -1.40 27.72 -3.03
CA ALA A 18 -1.86 28.06 -4.37
C ALA A 18 -2.58 26.88 -5.02
N VAL A 19 -1.96 25.69 -4.99
CA VAL A 19 -2.54 24.45 -5.52
C VAL A 19 -3.86 24.12 -4.83
N TYR A 20 -3.93 24.20 -3.50
CA TYR A 20 -5.16 23.95 -2.76
C TYR A 20 -6.29 24.94 -3.12
N GLN A 21 -5.95 26.19 -3.43
CA GLN A 21 -6.96 27.18 -3.80
C GLN A 21 -7.48 27.05 -5.22
N ILE A 22 -6.63 26.67 -6.18
CA ILE A 22 -7.00 26.55 -7.60
C ILE A 22 -7.68 25.22 -7.94
N GLN A 23 -7.76 24.27 -7.00
CA GLN A 23 -8.41 22.98 -7.23
C GLN A 23 -9.87 23.16 -7.69
N PRO A 24 -10.26 22.64 -8.86
CA PRO A 24 -11.64 22.74 -9.37
C PRO A 24 -12.59 21.69 -8.75
N ILE A 25 -12.05 20.76 -7.97
CA ILE A 25 -12.77 19.63 -7.38
C ILE A 25 -13.48 20.02 -6.07
N SER A 26 -14.70 19.49 -5.88
CA SER A 26 -15.49 19.66 -4.67
C SER A 26 -15.97 18.27 -4.18
N PRO A 27 -15.58 17.82 -2.97
CA PRO A 27 -14.71 18.51 -2.01
C PRO A 27 -13.24 18.62 -2.47
N LYS A 28 -12.54 19.65 -2.00
CA LYS A 28 -11.11 19.86 -2.29
C LYS A 28 -10.26 18.69 -1.75
N ALA A 29 -9.23 18.31 -2.51
CA ALA A 29 -8.27 17.31 -2.08
C ALA A 29 -7.39 17.87 -0.96
N LYS A 30 -7.36 17.15 0.17
CA LYS A 30 -6.60 17.53 1.37
C LYS A 30 -5.12 17.19 1.21
N ILE A 31 -4.28 17.99 1.86
CA ILE A 31 -2.84 17.82 1.96
C ILE A 31 -2.58 16.75 3.03
N ARG A 32 -2.04 15.61 2.61
CA ARG A 32 -1.68 14.50 3.50
C ARG A 32 -0.41 14.83 4.27
N LEU A 33 -0.43 14.62 5.59
CA LEU A 33 0.73 14.79 6.46
C LEU A 33 0.80 13.66 7.48
N THR A 34 2.01 13.16 7.72
CA THR A 34 2.27 12.26 8.85
C THR A 34 2.41 13.03 10.16
N SER A 35 2.32 12.33 11.30
CA SER A 35 2.52 12.95 12.62
C SER A 35 3.87 13.66 12.72
N GLN A 36 4.94 13.05 12.21
CA GLN A 36 6.28 13.64 12.23
C GLN A 36 6.36 14.91 11.36
N GLN A 37 5.79 14.86 10.16
CA GLN A 37 5.75 16.02 9.26
C GLN A 37 4.93 17.18 9.83
N TRP A 38 3.89 16.87 10.61
CA TRP A 38 3.11 17.87 11.31
C TRP A 38 3.92 18.59 12.39
N ASP A 39 4.68 17.85 13.20
CA ASP A 39 5.57 18.43 14.21
C ASP A 39 6.63 19.33 13.56
N ASP A 40 7.21 18.89 12.45
CA ASP A 40 8.15 19.69 11.64
C ASP A 40 7.49 20.97 11.08
N ALA A 41 6.23 20.89 10.65
CA ALA A 41 5.48 22.03 10.15
C ALA A 41 5.17 23.06 11.26
N LEU A 42 4.84 22.58 12.47
CA LEU A 42 4.67 23.43 13.65
C LEU A 42 5.97 24.12 14.04
N TYR A 43 7.09 23.39 14.04
CA TYR A 43 8.40 23.98 14.29
C TYR A 43 8.74 25.06 13.25
N PHE A 44 8.47 24.79 11.97
CA PHE A 44 8.65 25.77 10.90
C PHE A 44 7.78 27.02 11.09
N GLN A 45 6.52 26.86 11.49
CA GLN A 45 5.62 27.98 11.80
C GLN A 45 6.17 28.83 12.95
N GLN A 46 6.71 28.21 13.99
CA GLN A 46 7.32 28.92 15.11
C GLN A 46 8.55 29.72 14.67
N GLN A 47 9.39 29.13 13.82
CA GLN A 47 10.55 29.82 13.24
C GLN A 47 10.12 31.02 12.37
N ALA A 48 9.09 30.85 11.54
CA ALA A 48 8.54 31.93 10.73
C ALA A 48 8.01 33.08 11.61
N LYS A 49 7.35 32.75 12.73
CA LYS A 49 6.88 33.75 13.71
C LYS A 49 8.04 34.51 14.36
N LEU A 50 9.11 33.82 14.76
CA LEU A 50 10.30 34.45 15.35
C LEU A 50 11.01 35.37 14.35
N GLN A 51 11.07 34.99 13.08
CA GLN A 51 11.65 35.78 12.00
C GLN A 51 10.70 36.83 11.41
N SER A 52 9.51 37.02 12.00
CA SER A 52 8.51 38.00 11.57
C SER A 52 7.99 37.82 10.14
N HIS A 53 8.01 36.58 9.62
CA HIS A 53 7.37 36.21 8.35
C HIS A 53 5.87 36.00 8.57
N LEU A 54 5.14 37.11 8.69
CA LEU A 54 3.70 37.11 8.99
C LEU A 54 2.85 36.54 7.85
N ASP A 55 3.31 36.67 6.62
CA ASP A 55 2.73 36.08 5.41
C ASP A 55 2.68 34.55 5.48
N VAL A 56 3.79 33.92 5.87
CA VAL A 56 3.91 32.47 6.08
C VAL A 56 2.95 32.01 7.19
N VAL A 57 2.95 32.71 8.32
CA VAL A 57 2.08 32.41 9.46
C VAL A 57 0.60 32.54 9.08
N TYR A 58 0.25 33.57 8.31
CA TYR A 58 -1.10 33.79 7.82
C TYR A 58 -1.57 32.65 6.91
N ILE A 59 -0.77 32.28 5.92
CA ILE A 59 -1.11 31.20 4.97
C ILE A 59 -1.25 29.86 5.70
N PHE A 60 -0.34 29.54 6.62
CA PHE A 60 -0.39 28.32 7.40
C PHE A 60 -1.68 28.23 8.24
N ASN A 61 -2.01 29.30 8.96
CA ASN A 61 -3.24 29.36 9.76
C ASN A 61 -4.50 29.29 8.88
N ARG A 62 -4.46 29.88 7.68
CA ARG A 62 -5.57 29.80 6.72
C ARG A 62 -5.81 28.37 6.24
N LEU A 63 -4.77 27.61 5.94
CA LEU A 63 -4.89 26.19 5.57
C LEU A 63 -5.50 25.34 6.71
N ILE A 64 -5.15 25.65 7.97
CA ILE A 64 -5.75 24.99 9.14
C ILE A 64 -7.24 25.33 9.23
N GLN A 65 -7.60 26.61 9.09
CA GLN A 65 -8.99 27.06 9.16
C GLN A 65 -9.86 26.43 8.06
N GLU A 66 -9.30 26.26 6.86
CA GLU A 66 -9.96 25.62 5.72
C GLU A 66 -9.95 24.08 5.79
N GLN A 67 -9.47 23.49 6.90
CA GLN A 67 -9.38 22.04 7.12
C GLN A 67 -8.66 21.31 5.98
N ALA A 68 -7.62 21.96 5.44
CA ALA A 68 -6.89 21.50 4.26
C ALA A 68 -6.01 20.29 4.55
N PHE A 69 -5.70 19.97 5.80
CA PHE A 69 -4.80 18.87 6.18
C PHE A 69 -5.55 17.57 6.49
N GLN A 70 -4.96 16.45 6.08
CA GLN A 70 -5.38 15.09 6.42
C GLN A 70 -4.23 14.36 7.09
N PHE A 71 -4.44 13.90 8.32
CA PHE A 71 -3.43 13.15 9.06
C PHE A 71 -3.40 11.69 8.62
N CYS A 72 -2.23 11.22 8.23
CA CYS A 72 -2.02 9.85 7.74
C CYS A 72 -0.95 9.14 8.59
N PHE A 73 -1.10 7.82 8.76
CA PHE A 73 -0.10 7.01 9.44
C PHE A 73 1.17 6.86 8.59
N THR A 74 0.99 6.60 7.29
CA THR A 74 2.07 6.49 6.30
C THR A 74 2.01 7.64 5.30
N SER A 75 3.18 8.09 4.85
CA SER A 75 3.30 9.05 3.75
C SER A 75 2.81 8.47 2.42
N GLN A 76 2.98 7.15 2.23
CA GLN A 76 2.54 6.43 1.04
C GLN A 76 1.07 6.04 1.14
N GLU A 77 0.33 6.17 0.04
CA GLU A 77 -1.03 5.68 -0.06
C GLU A 77 -1.00 4.15 -0.20
N ILE A 78 -1.49 3.42 0.81
CA ILE A 78 -1.67 1.98 0.72
C ILE A 78 -3.05 1.74 0.10
N GLY A 79 -3.08 1.54 -1.23
CA GLY A 79 -4.29 1.27 -1.99
C GLY A 79 -4.26 -0.13 -2.63
N THR A 80 -5.44 -0.73 -2.82
CA THR A 80 -5.61 -2.02 -3.53
C THR A 80 -5.69 -1.86 -5.05
N GLN A 81 -5.19 -0.75 -5.60
CA GLN A 81 -5.22 -0.50 -7.04
C GLN A 81 -4.11 -1.32 -7.70
N PRO A 82 -4.41 -2.20 -8.67
CA PRO A 82 -3.36 -2.73 -9.54
C PRO A 82 -2.80 -1.55 -10.32
N ASN A 83 -1.53 -1.23 -10.08
CA ASN A 83 -0.70 -0.24 -10.76
C ASN A 83 -1.18 0.13 -12.18
N SER A 84 -1.98 1.19 -12.28
CA SER A 84 -2.01 2.02 -13.48
C SER A 84 -1.64 3.40 -13.02
N HIS A 85 -0.33 3.66 -13.03
CA HIS A 85 0.36 4.95 -13.22
C HIS A 85 1.76 4.82 -12.61
N GLU A 86 2.68 4.35 -13.46
CA GLU A 86 4.12 4.49 -13.30
C GLU A 86 4.44 6.00 -13.21
N GLY A 87 4.51 6.49 -11.97
CA GLY A 87 5.27 7.70 -11.64
C GLY A 87 6.70 7.26 -11.38
N GLU A 88 7.50 7.25 -12.44
CA GLU A 88 8.96 7.17 -12.38
C GLU A 88 9.44 8.25 -11.40
N ASP A 89 9.89 7.85 -10.20
CA ASP A 89 10.75 8.61 -9.27
C ASP A 89 10.86 7.94 -7.88
N ALA A 90 10.08 6.87 -7.60
CA ALA A 90 10.14 6.11 -6.34
C ALA A 90 10.52 4.61 -6.49
N GLU A 91 10.94 4.18 -7.68
CA GLU A 91 11.14 2.74 -7.98
C GLU A 91 12.37 2.11 -7.30
N VAL A 92 13.35 2.89 -6.85
CA VAL A 92 14.64 2.32 -6.43
C VAL A 92 14.58 1.69 -5.04
N ASP A 93 13.67 2.10 -4.16
CA ASP A 93 13.60 1.60 -2.77
C ASP A 93 12.53 0.49 -2.60
N LEU A 94 11.35 0.65 -3.20
CA LEU A 94 10.28 -0.37 -3.15
C LEU A 94 10.63 -1.64 -3.96
N ALA A 95 11.39 -1.52 -5.04
CA ALA A 95 11.75 -2.68 -5.85
C ALA A 95 12.63 -3.68 -5.09
N ASP A 96 13.46 -3.20 -4.14
CA ASP A 96 14.29 -4.05 -3.29
C ASP A 96 13.50 -4.63 -2.10
N GLU A 97 12.61 -3.85 -1.47
CA GLU A 97 11.76 -4.34 -0.37
C GLU A 97 10.71 -5.36 -0.86
N MET A 98 10.09 -5.14 -2.03
CA MET A 98 9.20 -6.10 -2.68
C MET A 98 9.94 -7.31 -3.28
N LYS A 99 11.24 -7.20 -3.55
CA LYS A 99 12.09 -8.34 -3.95
C LYS A 99 12.26 -9.32 -2.80
N GLU A 100 12.41 -8.81 -1.58
CA GLU A 100 12.54 -9.61 -0.38
C GLU A 100 11.23 -10.36 -0.04
N GLU A 101 10.06 -9.74 -0.22
CA GLU A 101 8.77 -10.42 -0.02
C GLU A 101 8.50 -11.51 -1.08
N LYS A 102 8.82 -11.24 -2.36
CA LYS A 102 8.79 -12.27 -3.43
C LYS A 102 9.73 -13.44 -3.13
N CYS A 103 10.76 -13.23 -2.30
CA CYS A 103 11.68 -14.28 -1.89
C CYS A 103 11.01 -15.32 -0.97
N ILE A 104 9.99 -14.97 -0.17
CA ILE A 104 9.33 -15.94 0.73
C ILE A 104 8.53 -16.96 -0.08
N ILE A 105 7.78 -16.50 -1.08
CA ILE A 105 7.03 -17.37 -2.00
C ILE A 105 8.02 -18.23 -2.80
N ASN A 106 9.10 -17.67 -3.32
CA ASN A 106 10.11 -18.45 -4.04
C ASN A 106 10.91 -19.40 -3.13
N LYS A 107 11.08 -19.07 -1.84
CA LYS A 107 11.66 -19.96 -0.82
C LYS A 107 10.71 -21.11 -0.48
N LEU A 108 9.40 -20.86 -0.41
CA LEU A 108 8.37 -21.87 -0.13
C LEU A 108 8.11 -22.78 -1.33
N PHE A 109 7.96 -22.19 -2.53
CA PHE A 109 7.72 -22.85 -3.80
C PHE A 109 9.02 -23.09 -4.58
N ASN A 110 10.05 -23.58 -3.89
CA ASN A 110 11.24 -24.09 -4.57
C ASN A 110 10.87 -25.34 -5.40
N TYR A 111 11.60 -25.56 -6.50
CA TYR A 111 11.38 -26.68 -7.42
C TYR A 111 11.37 -28.04 -6.69
N GLU A 112 12.27 -28.22 -5.74
CA GLU A 112 12.38 -29.44 -4.92
C GLU A 112 11.12 -29.67 -4.06
N ASN A 113 10.57 -28.62 -3.44
CA ASN A 113 9.35 -28.72 -2.64
C ASN A 113 8.12 -29.03 -3.51
N LEU A 114 8.08 -28.47 -4.73
CA LEU A 114 7.01 -28.73 -5.70
C LEU A 114 7.05 -30.17 -6.24
N GLU A 115 8.25 -30.71 -6.49
CA GLU A 115 8.42 -32.11 -6.91
C GLU A 115 8.05 -33.09 -5.79
N GLN A 116 8.41 -32.78 -4.54
CA GLN A 116 7.99 -33.57 -3.39
C GLN A 116 6.46 -33.53 -3.19
N LEU A 117 5.84 -32.36 -3.35
CA LEU A 117 4.39 -32.21 -3.25
C LEU A 117 3.66 -32.95 -4.37
N SER A 118 4.16 -32.90 -5.60
CA SER A 118 3.56 -33.62 -6.74
C SER A 118 3.69 -35.13 -6.57
N TYR A 119 4.84 -35.61 -6.10
CA TYR A 119 5.05 -37.01 -5.77
C TYR A 119 4.08 -37.50 -4.69
N LEU A 120 3.92 -36.72 -3.61
CA LEU A 120 3.02 -37.07 -2.51
C LEU A 120 1.55 -37.06 -2.97
N GLN A 121 1.17 -36.10 -3.81
CA GLN A 121 -0.16 -36.03 -4.43
C GLN A 121 -0.43 -37.26 -5.32
N ASP A 122 0.53 -37.68 -6.13
CA ASP A 122 0.42 -38.87 -6.97
C ASP A 122 0.23 -40.15 -6.14
N GLN A 123 1.01 -40.29 -5.06
CA GLN A 123 0.86 -41.42 -4.15
C GLN A 123 -0.50 -41.42 -3.45
N TYR A 124 -0.94 -40.26 -2.96
CA TYR A 124 -2.23 -40.11 -2.32
C TYR A 124 -3.38 -40.43 -3.27
N GLN A 125 -3.29 -39.97 -4.53
CA GLN A 125 -4.30 -40.25 -5.55
C GLN A 125 -4.37 -41.75 -5.89
N ARG A 126 -3.22 -42.43 -6.02
CA ARG A 126 -3.17 -43.88 -6.21
C ARG A 126 -3.79 -44.63 -5.04
N MET A 127 -3.50 -44.19 -3.81
CA MET A 127 -4.08 -44.78 -2.60
C MET A 127 -5.60 -44.57 -2.54
N LYS A 128 -6.10 -43.37 -2.87
CA LYS A 128 -7.53 -43.09 -2.95
C LYS A 128 -8.25 -43.97 -3.98
N VAL A 129 -7.64 -44.20 -5.14
CA VAL A 129 -8.19 -45.08 -6.18
C VAL A 129 -8.18 -46.54 -5.73
N ALA A 130 -7.11 -47.01 -5.08
CA ALA A 130 -7.03 -48.37 -4.54
C ALA A 130 -8.09 -48.64 -3.45
N LEU A 131 -8.38 -47.65 -2.62
CA LEU A 131 -9.43 -47.72 -1.58
C LEU A 131 -10.85 -47.72 -2.16
N ALA A 132 -11.06 -47.21 -3.38
CA ALA A 132 -12.35 -47.19 -4.07
C ALA A 132 -12.75 -48.56 -4.68
N GLY A 133 -11.88 -49.58 -4.60
CA GLY A 133 -12.17 -50.97 -4.95
C GLY A 133 -11.48 -51.46 -6.24
N PRO A 134 -11.45 -52.79 -6.49
CA PRO A 134 -10.57 -53.46 -7.47
C PRO A 134 -10.85 -53.16 -8.96
N LYS A 135 -11.85 -52.32 -9.28
CA LYS A 135 -12.20 -51.90 -10.65
C LYS A 135 -12.34 -50.38 -10.79
N ALA A 136 -12.00 -49.61 -9.76
CA ALA A 136 -12.20 -48.17 -9.76
C ALA A 136 -11.05 -47.47 -10.51
N THR A 137 -11.38 -46.66 -11.51
CA THR A 137 -10.42 -45.79 -12.23
C THR A 137 -10.38 -44.38 -11.62
N LYS A 138 -11.28 -44.07 -10.68
CA LYS A 138 -11.44 -42.76 -10.05
C LYS A 138 -11.57 -42.93 -8.53
N PRO A 139 -11.10 -41.96 -7.73
CA PRO A 139 -11.31 -41.98 -6.28
C PRO A 139 -12.81 -41.87 -5.95
N ASP A 140 -13.23 -42.50 -4.87
CA ASP A 140 -14.64 -42.47 -4.43
C ASP A 140 -15.05 -41.06 -4.00
N LYS A 141 -16.27 -40.64 -4.35
CA LYS A 141 -16.83 -39.31 -4.02
C LYS A 141 -16.92 -39.09 -2.51
N SER A 142 -17.03 -40.16 -1.72
CA SER A 142 -17.01 -40.14 -0.25
C SER A 142 -15.67 -39.67 0.34
N LEU A 143 -14.58 -39.72 -0.43
CA LEU A 143 -13.22 -39.33 -0.02
C LEU A 143 -12.87 -37.88 -0.41
N ASN A 144 -13.82 -37.14 -1.00
CA ASN A 144 -13.66 -35.73 -1.30
C ASN A 144 -14.02 -34.89 -0.07
N VAL A 145 -13.03 -34.17 0.47
CA VAL A 145 -13.21 -33.26 1.62
C VAL A 145 -13.95 -31.99 1.20
N VAL A 146 -13.85 -31.60 -0.07
CA VAL A 146 -14.54 -30.44 -0.64
C VAL A 146 -15.85 -30.92 -1.26
N LYS A 147 -16.98 -30.39 -0.77
CA LYS A 147 -18.28 -30.56 -1.42
C LYS A 147 -18.31 -29.63 -2.63
N GLU A 148 -18.48 -30.18 -3.83
CA GLU A 148 -18.51 -29.42 -5.09
C GLU A 148 -19.69 -28.43 -5.15
N GLU A 149 -20.73 -28.64 -4.35
CA GLU A 149 -21.91 -27.78 -4.25
C GLU A 149 -21.67 -26.44 -3.49
N PHE A 150 -20.50 -26.22 -2.88
CA PHE A 150 -20.24 -25.00 -2.11
C PHE A 150 -20.26 -23.71 -2.96
N VAL A 151 -20.06 -23.79 -4.27
CA VAL A 151 -19.97 -22.63 -5.16
C VAL A 151 -21.36 -22.07 -5.49
N GLU A 152 -22.40 -22.91 -5.49
CA GLU A 152 -23.78 -22.48 -5.75
C GLU A 152 -24.35 -21.67 -4.58
N ASP A 153 -23.87 -21.90 -3.35
CA ASP A 153 -24.29 -21.18 -2.14
C ASP A 153 -23.62 -19.79 -1.97
N ILE A 154 -22.65 -19.43 -2.81
CA ILE A 154 -21.88 -18.17 -2.68
C ILE A 154 -22.40 -17.07 -3.62
N VAL A 155 -23.30 -17.38 -4.54
CA VAL A 155 -23.94 -16.36 -5.41
C VAL A 155 -25.21 -15.83 -4.71
N LEU A 156 -25.02 -14.73 -3.97
CA LEU A 156 -26.09 -13.83 -3.50
C LEU A 156 -26.29 -12.69 -4.51
#